data_AF-A0AAV4GIL7-F1
#
_entry.id   AF-A0AAV4GIL7-F1
#
_cell.length_a   1.000
_cell.length_b   1.000
_cell.length_c   1.000
_cell.angle_alpha   90.00
_cell.angle_beta   90.00
_cell.angle_gamma   90.00
#
_symmetry.space_group_name_H-M   'P 1'
#
loop_
_entity.id
_entity.type
_entity.pdbx_description
1 polymer ?
#
loop_
_entity_poly.entity_id
_entity_poly.type
_entity_poly.pdbx_seq_one_letter_code
_entity_poly.pdbx_strand_id
1 'polypeptide(L)'
;MFWENAEDSHNQLVSLEMTVNRFEEILSILHLADNTKLDLNDKMAKVPPILSVLNERYLQFWPVSQNGNVDESMIPYHGRYSAILSIRENPIRYGHKM
;
A
#
# COMPACT_ATOMS: atom_id res chain seq x y z
N MET A 1 -5.58 -13.12 -14.58
CA MET A 1 -6.09 -11.87 -13.95
C MET A 1 -7.53 -12.08 -13.52
N PHE A 2 -8.00 -11.41 -12.47
CA PHE A 2 -9.32 -11.68 -11.87
C PHE A 2 -10.52 -11.55 -12.85
N TRP A 3 -10.41 -10.76 -13.92
CA TRP A 3 -11.44 -10.57 -14.95
C TRP A 3 -11.27 -11.43 -16.20
N GLU A 4 -10.27 -12.30 -16.25
CA GLU A 4 -10.11 -13.24 -17.37
C GLU A 4 -11.25 -14.25 -17.40
N ASN A 5 -11.56 -14.77 -18.59
CA ASN A 5 -12.59 -15.81 -18.75
C ASN A 5 -12.06 -17.23 -18.56
N ALA A 6 -10.76 -17.40 -18.29
CA ALA A 6 -10.16 -18.71 -18.05
C ALA A 6 -10.55 -19.22 -16.65
N GLU A 7 -10.90 -20.51 -16.55
CA GLU A 7 -11.47 -21.09 -15.34
C GLU A 7 -10.53 -21.03 -14.13
N ASP A 8 -9.21 -21.12 -14.37
CA ASP A 8 -8.16 -21.11 -13.34
C ASP A 8 -7.79 -19.70 -12.84
N SER A 9 -8.22 -18.65 -13.54
CA SER A 9 -7.88 -17.26 -13.21
C SER A 9 -9.09 -16.34 -13.00
N HIS A 10 -10.29 -16.75 -13.46
CA HIS A 10 -11.52 -16.01 -13.28
C HIS A 10 -11.91 -15.95 -11.81
N ASN A 11 -12.14 -14.74 -11.31
CA ASN A 11 -12.71 -14.56 -9.99
C ASN A 11 -14.10 -13.93 -10.12
N GLN A 12 -15.13 -14.76 -9.94
CA GLN A 12 -16.52 -14.36 -10.07
C GLN A 12 -16.91 -13.23 -9.09
N LEU A 13 -16.33 -13.22 -7.88
CA LEU A 13 -16.60 -12.17 -6.90
C LEU A 13 -16.02 -10.83 -7.35
N VAL A 14 -14.86 -10.81 -8.00
CA VAL A 14 -14.25 -9.57 -8.49
C VAL A 14 -14.93 -9.09 -9.77
N SER A 15 -15.20 -10.00 -10.70
CA SER A 15 -15.72 -9.67 -12.03
C SER A 15 -17.17 -9.19 -12.01
N LEU A 16 -17.99 -9.67 -11.06
CA LEU A 16 -19.37 -9.22 -10.87
C LEU A 16 -19.47 -7.86 -10.19
N GLU A 17 -18.55 -7.54 -9.29
CA GLU A 17 -18.62 -6.29 -8.49
C GLU A 17 -18.16 -5.06 -9.29
N MET A 18 -17.15 -5.20 -10.14
CA MET A 18 -16.61 -4.09 -10.91
C MET A 18 -15.99 -4.59 -12.20
N THR A 19 -16.06 -3.83 -13.30
CA THR A 19 -15.33 -4.15 -14.53
C THR A 19 -13.86 -3.76 -14.41
N VAL A 20 -12.97 -4.46 -15.15
CA VAL A 20 -11.53 -4.12 -15.18
C VAL A 20 -11.29 -2.66 -15.59
N ASN A 21 -12.01 -2.17 -16.60
CA ASN A 21 -11.88 -0.78 -17.05
C ASN A 21 -12.22 0.22 -15.94
N ARG A 22 -13.28 -0.05 -15.17
CA ARG A 22 -13.68 0.83 -14.06
C ARG A 22 -12.67 0.78 -12.92
N PHE A 23 -12.14 -0.40 -12.60
CA PHE A 23 -11.10 -0.56 -11.60
C PHE A 23 -9.84 0.21 -11.98
N GLU A 24 -9.35 0.04 -13.21
CA GLU A 24 -8.17 0.74 -13.72
C GLU A 24 -8.36 2.26 -13.73
N GLU A 25 -9.54 2.74 -14.14
CA GLU A 25 -9.88 4.17 -14.11
C GLU A 25 -9.77 4.71 -12.69
N ILE A 26 -10.43 4.08 -11.71
CA ILE A 26 -10.39 4.50 -10.30
C ILE A 26 -8.94 4.48 -9.78
N LEU A 27 -8.20 3.41 -10.05
CA LEU A 27 -6.82 3.26 -9.59
C LEU A 27 -5.91 4.34 -10.16
N SER A 28 -6.14 4.77 -11.41
CA SER A 28 -5.34 5.80 -12.08
C SER A 28 -5.52 7.20 -11.49
N ILE A 29 -6.69 7.48 -10.88
CA ILE A 29 -7.04 8.79 -10.30
C ILE A 29 -7.04 8.79 -8.76
N LEU A 30 -6.66 7.69 -8.13
CA LEU A 30 -6.67 7.57 -6.68
C LEU A 30 -5.59 8.49 -6.07
N HIS A 31 -6.04 9.52 -5.36
CA HIS A 31 -5.18 10.49 -4.68
C HIS A 31 -5.55 10.58 -3.21
N LEU A 32 -4.56 10.37 -2.33
CA LEU A 32 -4.74 10.37 -0.87
C LEU A 32 -4.12 11.60 -0.18
N ALA A 33 -3.56 12.53 -0.96
CA ALA A 33 -2.91 13.73 -0.43
C ALA A 33 -3.20 14.96 -1.30
N ASP A 34 -3.34 16.12 -0.64
CA ASP A 34 -3.53 17.41 -1.30
C ASP A 34 -2.17 17.95 -1.78
N ASN A 35 -1.96 17.93 -3.10
CA ASN A 35 -0.71 18.37 -3.73
C ASN A 35 -0.38 19.85 -3.42
N THR A 36 -1.35 20.68 -3.03
CA THR A 36 -1.13 22.11 -2.72
C THR A 36 -0.51 22.34 -1.34
N LYS A 37 -0.50 21.30 -0.49
CA LYS A 37 -0.06 21.36 0.91
C LYS A 37 1.12 20.43 1.20
N LEU A 38 1.71 19.81 0.18
CA LEU A 38 2.82 18.89 0.36
C LEU A 38 4.08 19.63 0.80
N ASP A 39 4.78 19.06 1.77
CA ASP A 39 6.17 19.44 2.05
C ASP A 39 7.05 18.90 0.92
N LEU A 40 7.64 19.82 0.15
CA LEU A 40 8.49 19.47 -0.99
C LEU A 40 9.85 18.89 -0.56
N ASN A 41 10.22 19.03 0.71
CA ASN A 41 11.45 18.44 1.26
C ASN A 41 11.25 16.98 1.68
N ASP A 42 10.01 16.60 2.02
CA ASP A 42 9.67 15.21 2.30
C ASP A 42 9.31 14.48 1.01
N LYS A 43 10.21 13.60 0.58
CA LYS A 43 10.00 12.77 -0.60
C LYS A 43 8.71 11.95 -0.47
N MET A 44 8.39 11.46 0.73
CA MET A 44 7.23 10.62 1.00
C MET A 44 5.96 11.39 1.37
N ALA A 45 5.90 12.73 1.23
CA ALA A 45 4.82 13.59 1.73
C ALA A 45 3.38 13.18 1.36
N LYS A 46 3.20 12.36 0.32
CA LYS A 46 1.88 11.84 -0.12
C LYS A 46 1.35 10.67 0.71
N VAL A 47 2.19 9.99 1.49
CA VAL A 47 1.84 8.79 2.27
C VAL A 47 1.41 9.10 3.71
N PRO A 48 2.04 10.05 4.45
CA PRO A 48 1.66 10.37 5.82
C PRO A 48 0.18 10.69 6.06
N PRO A 49 -0.56 11.40 5.16
CA PRO A 49 -1.96 11.73 5.42
C PRO A 49 -2.84 10.50 5.67
N ILE A 50 -2.68 9.45 4.86
CA ILE A 50 -3.44 8.21 5.05
C ILE A 50 -2.92 7.41 6.24
N LEU A 51 -1.59 7.35 6.44
CA LEU A 51 -1.01 6.61 7.56
C LEU A 51 -1.41 7.21 8.92
N SER A 52 -1.53 8.53 9.04
CA SER A 52 -1.99 9.17 10.29
C SER A 52 -3.40 8.68 10.65
N VAL A 53 -4.33 8.75 9.69
CA VAL A 53 -5.72 8.32 9.89
C VAL A 53 -5.79 6.84 10.26
N LEU A 54 -5.02 5.98 9.59
CA LEU A 54 -4.98 4.56 9.89
C LEU A 54 -4.38 4.28 11.26
N ASN A 55 -3.23 4.90 11.59
CA ASN A 55 -2.55 4.70 12.87
C ASN A 55 -3.42 5.17 14.04
N GLU A 56 -4.08 6.32 13.92
CA GLU A 56 -5.03 6.81 14.93
C GLU A 56 -6.14 5.80 15.20
N ARG A 57 -6.72 5.21 14.15
CA ARG A 57 -7.75 4.18 14.28
C ARG A 57 -7.21 2.89 14.86
N TYR A 58 -6.05 2.41 14.40
CA TYR A 58 -5.47 1.18 14.90
C TYR A 58 -5.08 1.29 16.37
N LEU A 59 -4.51 2.41 16.79
CA LEU A 59 -4.17 2.68 18.19
C LEU A 59 -5.42 2.75 19.08
N GLN A 60 -6.53 3.29 18.56
CA GLN A 60 -7.80 3.34 19.30
C GLN A 60 -8.31 1.93 19.67
N PHE A 61 -8.11 0.94 18.79
CA PHE A 61 -8.59 -0.43 18.98
C PHE A 61 -7.48 -1.42 19.34
N TRP A 62 -6.25 -0.93 19.58
CA TRP A 62 -5.12 -1.78 19.87
C TRP A 62 -5.30 -2.49 21.22
N PRO A 63 -5.28 -3.82 21.28
CA PRO A 63 -5.36 -4.52 22.54
C PRO A 63 -4.08 -4.28 23.35
N VAL A 64 -4.20 -3.69 24.54
CA VAL A 64 -3.06 -3.51 25.44
C VAL A 64 -2.58 -4.89 25.88
N SER A 65 -1.39 -5.28 25.41
CA SER A 65 -0.68 -6.49 25.84
C SER A 65 0.58 -6.08 26.61
N GLN A 66 0.90 -6.82 27.68
CA GLN A 66 2.18 -6.65 28.38
C GLN A 66 3.38 -7.06 27.52
N ASN A 67 3.17 -7.95 26.55
CA ASN A 67 4.21 -8.44 25.66
C ASN A 67 3.92 -7.94 24.23
N GLY A 68 4.81 -7.10 23.71
CA GLY A 68 4.82 -6.66 22.32
C GLY A 68 6.14 -7.04 21.66
N ASN A 69 6.09 -7.44 20.39
CA ASN A 69 7.27 -7.57 19.56
C ASN A 69 7.16 -6.55 18.43
N VAL A 70 8.22 -5.76 18.25
CA VAL A 70 8.32 -4.76 17.19
C VAL A 70 9.47 -5.21 16.30
N ASP A 71 9.15 -5.39 15.03
CA ASP A 71 10.11 -5.78 14.00
C ASP A 71 9.83 -4.97 12.74
N GLU A 72 10.79 -4.97 11.84
CA GLU A 72 10.76 -4.23 10.59
C GLU A 72 10.02 -5.06 9.53
N SER A 73 9.23 -4.40 8.68
CA SER A 73 8.58 -5.09 7.56
C SER A 73 8.99 -4.49 6.21
N MET A 74 9.03 -5.33 5.18
CA MET A 74 9.38 -4.92 3.82
C MET A 74 8.17 -5.01 2.91
N ILE A 75 7.81 -3.89 2.27
CA ILE A 75 6.77 -3.82 1.25
C ILE A 75 7.45 -3.88 -0.13
N PRO A 76 7.18 -4.89 -0.96
CA PRO A 76 7.88 -5.08 -2.23
C PRO A 76 7.55 -3.93 -3.19
N TYR A 77 8.58 -3.30 -3.74
CA TYR A 77 8.41 -2.25 -4.74
C TYR A 77 9.60 -2.21 -5.69
N HIS A 78 9.30 -2.30 -6.99
CA HIS A 78 10.30 -2.40 -8.07
C HIS A 78 10.27 -1.20 -9.01
N GLY A 79 9.51 -0.15 -8.67
CA GLY A 79 9.43 1.07 -9.46
C GLY A 79 10.67 1.96 -9.31
N ARG A 80 10.66 3.11 -9.99
CA ARG A 80 11.76 4.09 -9.91
C ARG A 80 11.43 5.14 -8.87
N TYR A 81 11.83 4.88 -7.64
CA TYR A 81 11.66 5.83 -6.55
C TYR A 81 12.90 5.88 -5.67
N SER A 82 13.29 7.08 -5.22
CA SER A 82 14.60 7.27 -4.57
C SER A 82 14.71 6.71 -3.16
N ALA A 83 13.60 6.36 -2.51
CA ALA A 83 13.59 5.86 -1.13
C ALA A 83 13.38 4.34 -1.04
N ILE A 84 13.71 3.61 -2.11
CA ILE A 84 13.70 2.15 -2.12
C ILE A 84 14.98 1.65 -1.46
N LEU A 85 14.85 0.67 -0.59
CA LEU A 85 15.97 0.00 0.05
C LEU A 85 16.20 -1.36 -0.59
N SER A 86 17.48 -1.79 -0.58
CA SER A 86 17.88 -3.11 -0.98
C SER A 86 18.47 -3.87 0.22
N ILE A 87 17.80 -4.93 0.67
CA ILE A 87 18.23 -5.74 1.82
C ILE A 87 18.37 -7.18 1.36
N ARG A 88 19.62 -7.66 1.26
CA ARG A 88 19.93 -8.98 0.66
C ARG A 88 19.37 -10.15 1.47
N GLU A 89 19.34 -9.99 2.79
CA GLU A 89 18.95 -11.04 3.74
C GLU A 89 17.43 -11.14 3.92
N ASN A 90 16.68 -10.13 3.46
CA ASN A 90 15.22 -10.17 3.50
C ASN A 90 14.68 -10.94 2.28
N PRO A 91 13.65 -11.81 2.43
CA PRO A 91 12.97 -12.45 1.32
C PRO A 91 12.51 -11.44 0.24
N ILE A 92 12.07 -10.27 0.68
CA ILE A 92 11.76 -9.13 -0.19
C ILE A 92 12.99 -8.23 -0.26
N ARG A 93 13.77 -8.42 -1.33
CA ARG A 93 15.06 -7.75 -1.48
C ARG A 93 14.97 -6.26 -1.80
N TYR A 94 13.91 -5.83 -2.48
CA TYR A 94 13.74 -4.44 -2.92
C TYR A 94 12.37 -3.93 -2.51
N GLY A 95 12.34 -2.81 -1.79
CA GLY A 95 11.08 -2.27 -1.32
C GLY A 95 11.20 -1.11 -0.35
N HIS A 96 10.08 -0.78 0.25
CA HIS A 96 9.99 0.16 1.35
C HIS A 96 10.07 -0.61 2.67
N LYS A 97 10.95 -0.15 3.55
CA LYS A 97 11.02 -0.63 4.92
C LYS A 97 10.08 0.22 5.78
N MET A 98 9.24 -0.44 6.56
CA MET A 98 8.34 0.16 7.54
C MET A 98 8.88 -0.06 8.94
#